data_AF-A0A2I0QG83-F1
#
_entry.id   AF-A0A2I0QG83-F1
#
_cell.length_a   1.000
_cell.length_b   1.000
_cell.length_c   1.000
_cell.angle_alpha   90.00
_cell.angle_beta   90.00
_cell.angle_gamma   90.00
#
_symmetry.space_group_name_H-M   'P 1'
#
loop_
_entity.id
_entity.type
_entity.pdbx_description
1 polymer ?
#
loop_
_entity_poly.entity_id
_entity_poly.type
_entity_poly.pdbx_seq_one_letter_code
_entity_poly.pdbx_strand_id
1 'polypeptide(L)'
;LNLNIDAVVAPATRTEEIKTVKKILKAQAIILSPGVGIQGGNFGDAIKNGADFEMLGRTIYDAKNPAEIAKEIYEKLPFKK
;
A
#
# COMPACT_ATOMS: atom_id res chain seq x y z
N LEU A 1 20.87 4.69 -9.34
CA LEU A 1 20.04 3.83 -10.21
C LEU A 1 19.22 4.77 -11.08
N ASN A 2 19.45 4.75 -12.39
CA ASN A 2 18.67 5.52 -13.35
C ASN A 2 17.80 4.50 -14.12
N LEU A 3 16.68 4.11 -13.51
CA LEU A 3 15.89 2.96 -13.96
C LEU A 3 14.89 3.31 -15.07
N ASN A 4 14.58 4.60 -15.26
CA ASN A 4 13.57 5.09 -16.20
C ASN A 4 12.24 4.32 -16.10
N ILE A 5 11.70 4.26 -14.89
CA ILE A 5 10.41 3.64 -14.57
C ILE A 5 9.56 4.61 -13.75
N ASP A 6 8.26 4.56 -13.95
CA ASP A 6 7.32 5.42 -13.22
C ASP A 6 7.00 4.86 -11.82
N ALA A 7 6.94 3.53 -11.69
CA ALA A 7 6.54 2.85 -10.48
C ALA A 7 7.21 1.50 -10.29
N VAL A 8 7.24 1.05 -9.03
CA VAL A 8 7.56 -0.32 -8.61
C VAL A 8 6.44 -0.90 -7.78
N VAL A 9 6.41 -2.23 -7.71
CA VAL A 9 5.49 -2.98 -6.85
C VAL A 9 6.29 -3.58 -5.69
N ALA A 10 5.89 -3.29 -4.45
CA ALA A 10 6.51 -3.83 -3.24
C ALA A 10 5.45 -4.51 -2.35
N PRO A 11 5.74 -5.64 -1.70
CA PRO A 11 4.73 -6.42 -0.98
C PRO A 11 4.28 -5.76 0.34
N ALA A 12 2.99 -5.45 0.48
CA ALA A 12 2.42 -4.90 1.72
C ALA A 12 2.53 -5.83 2.93
N THR A 13 2.68 -7.14 2.69
CA THR A 13 2.87 -8.17 3.73
C THR A 13 4.29 -8.22 4.29
N ARG A 14 5.26 -7.52 3.68
CA ARG A 14 6.68 -7.51 4.08
C ARG A 14 7.19 -6.07 4.15
N THR A 15 6.73 -5.34 5.14
CA THR A 15 6.96 -3.88 5.29
C THR A 15 8.43 -3.47 5.36
N GLU A 16 9.33 -4.31 5.87
CA GLU A 16 10.78 -4.05 5.84
C GLU A 16 11.35 -4.02 4.41
N GLU A 17 10.78 -4.80 3.48
CA GLU A 17 11.16 -4.75 2.07
C GLU A 17 10.75 -3.40 1.45
N ILE A 18 9.58 -2.87 1.84
CA ILE A 18 9.11 -1.55 1.40
C ILE A 18 10.10 -0.46 1.84
N LYS A 19 10.56 -0.49 3.10
CA LYS A 19 11.59 0.46 3.59
C LYS A 19 12.87 0.36 2.77
N THR A 20 13.28 -0.86 2.44
CA THR A 20 14.48 -1.13 1.64
C THR A 20 14.33 -0.57 0.23
N VAL A 21 13.19 -0.82 -0.43
CA VAL A 21 12.86 -0.29 -1.75
C VAL A 21 12.83 1.24 -1.73
N LYS A 22 12.21 1.87 -0.73
CA LYS A 22 12.18 3.34 -0.59
C LYS A 22 13.58 3.95 -0.51
N LYS A 23 14.48 3.32 0.25
CA LYS A 23 15.90 3.73 0.37
C LYS A 23 16.65 3.59 -0.96
N ILE A 24 16.41 2.51 -1.70
CA ILE A 24 17.06 2.26 -2.99
C ILE A 24 16.59 3.26 -4.05
N LEU A 25 15.28 3.50 -4.13
CA LEU A 25 14.69 4.37 -5.15
C LEU A 25 14.98 5.85 -4.94
N LYS A 26 15.18 6.31 -3.70
CA LYS A 26 15.43 7.72 -3.37
C LYS A 26 14.40 8.66 -4.01
N ALA A 27 13.12 8.27 -3.93
CA ALA A 27 11.98 9.00 -4.49
C ALA A 27 11.96 9.17 -6.03
N GLN A 28 12.71 8.36 -6.79
CA GLN A 28 12.72 8.41 -8.25
C GLN A 28 11.56 7.65 -8.92
N ALA A 29 10.77 6.87 -8.16
CA ALA A 29 9.63 6.13 -8.66
C ALA A 29 8.59 5.94 -7.54
N ILE A 30 7.33 5.77 -7.95
CA ILE A 30 6.20 5.48 -7.06
C ILE A 30 6.30 4.04 -6.54
N ILE A 31 5.93 3.81 -5.28
CA ILE A 31 5.84 2.48 -4.68
C ILE A 31 4.37 2.11 -4.46
N LEU A 32 3.89 1.14 -5.25
CA LEU A 32 2.56 0.55 -5.13
C LEU A 32 2.64 -0.73 -4.31
N SER A 33 1.78 -0.89 -3.30
CA SER A 33 1.85 -2.04 -2.38
C SER A 33 0.58 -2.89 -2.35
N PRO A 34 0.52 -4.02 -3.09
CA PRO A 34 -0.57 -4.98 -2.98
C PRO A 34 -0.38 -5.92 -1.81
N GLY A 35 -1.45 -6.63 -1.46
CA GLY A 35 -1.43 -7.62 -0.37
C GLY A 35 -2.06 -7.13 0.92
N VAL A 36 -2.70 -5.97 0.91
CA VAL A 36 -3.44 -5.42 2.05
C VAL A 36 -4.78 -6.12 2.23
N GLY A 37 -5.21 -6.35 3.47
CA GLY A 37 -6.47 -7.00 3.83
C GLY A 37 -6.37 -8.52 3.80
N ILE A 38 -7.13 -9.18 2.92
CA ILE A 38 -7.30 -10.65 2.88
C ILE A 38 -5.96 -11.42 2.73
N GLN A 39 -4.93 -10.79 2.19
CA GLN A 39 -3.60 -11.39 2.01
C GLN A 39 -2.67 -11.21 3.23
N GLY A 40 -3.14 -10.55 4.29
CA GLY A 40 -2.44 -10.42 5.57
C GLY A 40 -1.71 -9.10 5.81
N GLY A 41 -1.65 -8.20 4.82
CA GLY A 41 -1.13 -6.85 5.03
C GLY A 41 -2.12 -5.99 5.81
N ASN A 42 -1.66 -5.30 6.85
CA ASN A 42 -2.52 -4.39 7.62
C ASN A 42 -2.78 -3.09 6.86
N PHE A 43 -3.97 -2.52 7.03
CA PHE A 43 -4.33 -1.22 6.44
C PHE A 43 -3.43 -0.11 6.99
N GLY A 44 -2.84 0.68 6.10
CA GLY A 44 -1.97 1.82 6.40
C GLY A 44 -0.53 1.45 6.73
N ASP A 45 -0.20 0.19 6.98
CA ASP A 45 1.17 -0.19 7.35
C ASP A 45 2.14 -0.09 6.17
N ALA A 46 1.72 -0.34 4.93
CA ALA A 46 2.59 -0.17 3.78
C ALA A 46 2.97 1.30 3.60
N ILE A 47 2.00 2.21 3.74
CA ILE A 47 2.24 3.66 3.63
C ILE A 47 3.13 4.16 4.76
N LYS A 48 2.89 3.74 6.02
CA LYS A 48 3.78 4.06 7.15
C LYS A 48 5.24 3.68 6.90
N ASN A 49 5.47 2.63 6.10
CA ASN A 49 6.79 2.07 5.82
C ASN A 49 7.39 2.54 4.49
N GLY A 50 6.76 3.51 3.81
CA GLY A 50 7.34 4.23 2.67
C GLY A 50 6.68 3.97 1.33
N ALA A 51 5.64 3.12 1.27
CA ALA A 51 4.80 3.02 0.08
C ALA A 51 4.07 4.34 -0.17
N ASP A 52 3.82 4.66 -1.44
CA ASP A 52 3.02 5.81 -1.80
C ASP A 52 1.53 5.43 -1.87
N PHE A 53 1.22 4.18 -2.25
CA PHE A 53 -0.14 3.66 -2.28
C PHE A 53 -0.24 2.22 -1.78
N GLU A 54 -1.38 1.91 -1.16
CA GLU A 54 -1.83 0.54 -0.87
C GLU A 54 -2.86 0.09 -1.92
N MET A 55 -2.71 -1.14 -2.40
CA MET A 55 -3.63 -1.73 -3.38
C MET A 55 -4.54 -2.76 -2.71
N LEU A 56 -5.83 -2.45 -2.67
CA LEU A 56 -6.87 -3.27 -2.08
C LEU A 56 -7.76 -3.86 -3.18
N GLY A 57 -7.94 -5.18 -3.14
CA GLY A 57 -8.78 -5.92 -4.08
C GLY A 57 -10.02 -6.49 -3.39
N ARG A 58 -10.04 -7.82 -3.22
CA ARG A 58 -11.15 -8.62 -2.65
C ARG A 58 -11.76 -8.03 -1.38
N THR A 59 -10.93 -7.42 -0.53
CA THR A 59 -11.40 -6.74 0.67
C THR A 59 -12.49 -5.70 0.39
N ILE A 60 -12.42 -4.99 -0.75
CA ILE A 60 -13.42 -4.01 -1.16
C ILE A 60 -14.46 -4.67 -2.08
N TYR A 61 -14.05 -5.28 -3.19
CA TYR A 61 -15.02 -5.67 -4.23
C TYR A 61 -15.84 -6.91 -3.91
N ASP A 62 -15.39 -7.79 -2.98
CA ASP A 62 -16.19 -8.93 -2.51
C ASP A 62 -17.04 -8.58 -1.28
N ALA A 63 -16.95 -7.34 -0.77
CA ALA A 63 -17.76 -6.90 0.35
C ALA A 63 -19.23 -6.77 -0.05
N LYS A 64 -20.14 -7.00 0.91
CA LYS A 64 -21.58 -6.77 0.72
C LYS A 64 -21.88 -5.33 0.32
N ASN A 65 -21.12 -4.37 0.83
CA ASN A 65 -21.21 -2.95 0.49
C ASN A 65 -19.79 -2.38 0.22
N PRO A 66 -19.31 -2.42 -1.03
CA PRO A 66 -17.95 -1.99 -1.36
C PRO A 66 -17.65 -0.53 -1.01
N ALA A 67 -18.64 0.37 -1.17
CA ALA A 67 -18.47 1.79 -0.88
C ALA A 67 -18.27 2.06 0.62
N GLU A 68 -19.06 1.37 1.46
CA GLU A 68 -18.96 1.45 2.91
C GLU A 68 -17.63 0.90 3.41
N ILE A 69 -17.20 -0.28 2.93
CA ILE A 69 -15.91 -0.86 3.31
C ILE A 69 -14.74 0.02 2.87
N ALA A 70 -14.77 0.58 1.65
CA ALA A 70 -13.75 1.51 1.20
C ALA A 70 -13.67 2.74 2.12
N LYS A 71 -14.81 3.29 2.54
CA LYS A 71 -14.90 4.42 3.46
C LYS A 71 -14.35 4.07 4.86
N GLU A 72 -14.77 2.95 5.44
CA GLU A 72 -14.28 2.50 6.76
C GLU A 72 -12.77 2.29 6.78
N ILE A 73 -12.22 1.68 5.72
CA ILE A 73 -10.77 1.47 5.59
C ILE A 73 -10.07 2.82 5.53
N TYR A 74 -10.58 3.73 4.70
CA TYR A 74 -10.02 5.08 4.57
C TYR A 74 -10.02 5.86 5.89
N GLU A 75 -11.07 5.72 6.70
CA GLU A 75 -11.16 6.34 8.03
C GLU A 75 -10.17 5.76 9.05
N LYS A 76 -9.72 4.50 8.86
CA LYS A 76 -8.73 3.83 9.73
C LYS A 76 -7.28 4.19 9.35
N LEU A 77 -7.04 4.90 8.25
CA LEU A 77 -5.70 5.18 7.78
C LEU A 77 -4.99 6.22 8.69
N PRO A 78 -3.70 6.00 9.02
CA PRO A 78 -2.98 6.72 10.08
C PRO A 78 -2.69 8.21 9.80
N PHE A 79 -3.00 8.70 8.60
CA PHE A 79 -2.80 10.09 8.17
C PHE A 79 -4.11 10.90 8.15
N LYS A 80 -5.24 10.27 8.50
CA LYS A 80 -6.48 10.96 8.87
C LYS A 80 -6.39 11.25 10.38
N LYS A 81 -6.13 12.51 10.73
CA LYS A 81 -6.38 13.03 12.08
C LYS A 81 -7.86 13.01 12.39
#